data_AF-A0A3N5USW1-F1
#
_entry.id   AF-A0A3N5USW1-F1
#
_cell.length_a   1.000
_cell.length_b   1.000
_cell.length_c   1.000
_cell.angle_alpha   90.00
_cell.angle_beta   90.00
_cell.angle_gamma   90.00
#
_symmetry.space_group_name_H-M   'P 1'
#
loop_
_entity.id
_entity.type
_entity.pdbx_description
1 polymer ?
#
loop_
_entity_poly.entity_id
_entity_poly.type
_entity_poly.pdbx_seq_one_letter_code
_entity_poly.pdbx_strand_id
1 'polypeptide(L)'
;MTEEHVLAEAGVDFYRSTWRSIVRGMWSGALSYEQAFDAAMTNISRGLTQAWYEGAKEVGILPADLTPEERIALEQAKNSEMQYINGFLEHIEANSKANKGKLQPLFTRAEMWANRYNDVRNQAKLEANTDPKLEWQLNVVRGAVEHCSSCAKVAGKIKRASTWAHSPWKPQARGLECKGFLCACGLVPTDKPLTRGRLPSFP
;
A
#
# COMPACT_ATOMS: atom_id res chain seq x y z
N MET A 1 -12.73 15.36 10.16
CA MET A 1 -11.56 14.91 9.39
C MET A 1 -10.40 15.75 9.86
N THR A 2 -9.34 15.15 10.42
CA THR A 2 -8.20 15.89 10.97
C THR A 2 -7.25 16.32 9.85
N GLU A 3 -6.49 17.41 10.03
CA GLU A 3 -5.50 17.90 9.05
C GLU A 3 -4.48 16.82 8.64
N GLU A 4 -4.16 15.92 9.56
CA GLU A 4 -3.29 14.77 9.35
C GLU A 4 -3.89 13.71 8.41
N HIS A 5 -5.22 13.51 8.43
CA HIS A 5 -5.88 12.66 7.44
C HIS A 5 -5.83 13.27 6.04
N VAL A 6 -5.96 14.59 5.93
CA VAL A 6 -5.92 15.32 4.64
C VAL A 6 -4.54 15.22 3.99
N LEU A 7 -3.47 15.31 4.78
CA LEU A 7 -2.09 15.17 4.27
C LEU A 7 -1.76 13.73 3.83
N ALA A 8 -2.23 12.72 4.57
CA ALA A 8 -2.04 11.32 4.18
C ALA A 8 -2.84 10.95 2.91
N GLU A 9 -4.02 11.53 2.72
CA GLU A 9 -4.79 11.39 1.47
C GLU A 9 -4.07 12.05 0.28
N ALA A 10 -3.42 13.20 0.49
CA ALA A 10 -2.65 13.88 -0.56
C ALA A 10 -1.46 13.04 -1.06
N GLY A 11 -0.77 12.31 -0.17
CA GLY A 11 0.36 11.45 -0.53
C GLY A 11 -0.03 10.30 -1.45
N VAL A 12 -1.04 9.52 -1.07
CA VAL A 12 -1.54 8.40 -1.88
C VAL A 12 -2.16 8.87 -3.20
N ASP A 13 -2.84 10.01 -3.22
CA ASP A 13 -3.45 10.56 -4.43
C ASP A 13 -2.40 11.06 -5.43
N PHE A 14 -1.34 11.71 -4.96
CA PHE A 14 -0.21 12.08 -5.81
C PHE A 14 0.46 10.83 -6.42
N TYR A 15 0.75 9.83 -5.60
CA TYR A 15 1.34 8.56 -6.05
C TYR A 15 0.45 7.84 -7.08
N ARG A 16 -0.86 7.75 -6.83
CA ARG A 16 -1.86 7.20 -7.76
C ARG A 16 -1.92 7.99 -9.06
N SER A 17 -1.96 9.32 -8.98
CA SER A 17 -2.06 10.19 -10.16
C SER A 17 -0.85 10.03 -11.09
N THR A 18 0.34 9.86 -10.52
CA THR A 18 1.58 9.63 -11.26
C THR A 18 1.54 8.30 -12.02
N TRP A 19 1.09 7.22 -11.38
CA TRP A 19 0.87 5.94 -12.07
C TRP A 19 -0.11 6.06 -13.23
N ARG A 20 -1.22 6.77 -13.04
CA ARG A 20 -2.21 7.01 -14.12
C ARG A 20 -1.62 7.85 -15.24
N SER A 21 -0.73 8.79 -14.93
CA SER A 21 0.00 9.59 -15.92
C SER A 21 0.94 8.72 -16.75
N ILE A 22 1.76 7.86 -16.11
CA ILE A 22 2.67 6.92 -16.77
C ILE A 22 1.88 5.99 -17.72
N VAL A 23 0.80 5.38 -17.22
CA VAL A 23 -0.06 4.49 -18.03
C VAL A 23 -0.65 5.21 -19.23
N ARG A 24 -1.20 6.42 -19.05
CA ARG A 24 -1.77 7.19 -20.15
C ARG A 24 -0.70 7.61 -21.16
N GLY A 25 0.47 8.03 -20.68
CA GLY A 25 1.60 8.43 -21.49
C GLY A 25 2.06 7.31 -22.41
N MET A 26 2.34 6.13 -21.85
CA MET A 26 2.70 4.95 -22.65
C MET A 26 1.58 4.50 -23.57
N TRP A 27 0.35 4.39 -23.07
CA TRP A 27 -0.79 3.93 -23.87
C TRP A 27 -1.01 4.83 -25.10
N SER A 28 -0.83 6.13 -24.96
CA SER A 28 -0.98 7.09 -26.06
C SER A 28 0.24 7.22 -26.97
N GLY A 29 1.40 6.65 -26.58
CA GLY A 29 2.68 6.83 -27.26
C GLY A 29 3.41 8.14 -26.92
N ALA A 30 2.94 8.89 -25.93
CA ALA A 30 3.56 10.14 -25.48
C ALA A 30 4.78 9.91 -24.56
N LEU A 31 4.91 8.71 -23.98
CA LEU A 31 6.09 8.28 -23.24
C LEU A 31 6.68 7.03 -23.89
N SER A 32 8.01 7.00 -24.06
CA SER A 32 8.73 5.78 -24.42
C SER A 32 8.77 4.79 -23.25
N TYR A 33 9.17 3.56 -23.54
CA TYR A 33 9.36 2.53 -22.52
C TYR A 33 10.36 2.96 -21.45
N GLU A 34 11.51 3.50 -21.87
CA GLU A 34 12.59 3.95 -20.98
C GLU A 34 12.12 5.11 -20.10
N GLN A 35 11.45 6.10 -20.67
CA GLN A 35 10.90 7.24 -19.92
C GLN A 35 9.88 6.78 -18.87
N ALA A 36 9.03 5.80 -19.23
CA ALA A 36 8.06 5.24 -18.32
C ALA A 36 8.70 4.40 -17.22
N PHE A 37 9.77 3.67 -17.53
CA PHE A 37 10.55 2.89 -16.57
C PHE A 37 11.21 3.80 -15.52
N ASP A 38 11.88 4.86 -15.95
CA ASP A 38 12.52 5.83 -15.05
C ASP A 38 11.49 6.56 -14.18
N ALA A 39 10.35 6.94 -14.76
CA ALA A 39 9.25 7.55 -14.05
C ALA A 39 8.64 6.58 -13.01
N ALA A 40 8.47 5.30 -13.36
CA ALA A 40 7.97 4.27 -12.46
C ALA A 40 8.93 4.03 -11.28
N MET A 41 10.23 3.87 -11.55
CA MET A 41 11.27 3.73 -10.52
C MET A 41 11.28 4.91 -9.56
N THR A 42 11.22 6.14 -10.10
CA THR A 42 11.18 7.37 -9.31
C THR A 42 9.91 7.44 -8.47
N ASN A 43 8.76 7.08 -9.04
CA ASN A 43 7.47 7.11 -8.35
C ASN A 43 7.46 6.10 -7.19
N ILE A 44 7.92 4.86 -7.40
CA ILE A 44 8.05 3.85 -6.34
C ILE A 44 8.97 4.38 -5.24
N SER A 45 10.17 4.85 -5.61
CA SER A 45 11.16 5.27 -4.63
C SER A 45 10.64 6.39 -3.72
N ARG A 46 10.09 7.45 -4.32
CA ARG A 46 9.56 8.60 -3.55
C ARG A 46 8.26 8.26 -2.83
N GLY A 47 7.33 7.63 -3.54
CA GLY A 47 6.00 7.33 -3.04
C GLY A 47 6.01 6.35 -1.88
N LEU A 48 6.78 5.26 -1.98
CA LEU A 48 6.83 4.28 -0.89
C LEU A 48 7.66 4.76 0.31
N THR A 49 8.69 5.59 0.09
CA THR A 49 9.36 6.30 1.20
C THR A 49 8.39 7.23 1.93
N GLN A 50 7.58 8.00 1.20
CA GLN A 50 6.54 8.85 1.81
C GLN A 50 5.50 8.03 2.57
N ALA A 51 5.00 6.93 1.98
CA ALA A 51 4.06 6.02 2.64
C ALA A 51 4.61 5.48 3.96
N TRP A 52 5.90 5.10 3.98
CA TRP A 52 6.56 4.64 5.18
C TRP A 52 6.64 5.72 6.25
N TYR A 53 7.03 6.94 5.87
CA TYR A 53 7.11 8.07 6.81
C TYR A 53 5.73 8.40 7.41
N GLU A 54 4.68 8.35 6.61
CA GLU A 54 3.30 8.54 7.11
C GLU A 54 2.90 7.45 8.11
N GLY A 55 3.21 6.18 7.80
CA GLY A 55 2.90 5.07 8.70
C GLY A 55 3.71 5.11 10.00
N ALA A 56 5.01 5.40 9.91
CA ALA A 56 5.90 5.56 11.06
C ALA A 56 5.46 6.73 11.96
N LYS A 57 5.04 7.84 11.35
CA LYS A 57 4.54 9.02 12.08
C LYS A 57 3.30 8.70 12.90
N GLU A 58 2.37 7.88 12.40
CA GLU A 58 1.18 7.46 13.16
C GLU A 58 1.52 6.75 14.48
N VAL A 59 2.70 6.15 14.57
CA VAL A 59 3.18 5.44 15.77
C VAL A 59 4.30 6.22 16.48
N GLY A 60 4.44 7.51 16.18
CA GLY A 60 5.32 8.44 16.88
C GLY A 60 6.78 8.41 16.44
N ILE A 61 7.10 7.83 15.28
CA ILE A 61 8.47 7.73 14.76
C ILE A 61 8.68 8.76 13.65
N LEU A 62 9.70 9.62 13.79
CA LEU A 62 10.08 10.58 12.76
C LEU A 62 11.05 9.95 11.74
N PRO A 63 11.14 10.47 10.50
CA PRO A 63 12.08 9.96 9.50
C PRO A 63 13.56 9.94 9.94
N ALA A 64 13.95 10.89 10.79
CA ALA A 64 15.30 10.97 11.36
C ALA A 64 15.57 9.85 12.38
N ASP A 65 14.52 9.37 13.04
CA ASP A 65 14.61 8.39 14.14
C ASP A 65 14.46 6.94 13.66
N LEU A 66 14.26 6.71 12.35
CA LEU A 66 14.18 5.36 11.80
C LEU A 66 15.46 4.57 12.07
N THR A 67 15.31 3.38 12.64
CA THR A 67 16.43 2.47 12.92
C THR A 67 17.03 1.90 11.61
N PRO A 68 18.25 1.34 11.65
CA PRO A 68 18.82 0.65 10.50
C PRO A 68 17.90 -0.47 9.96
N GLU A 69 17.25 -1.23 10.85
CA GLU A 69 16.35 -2.33 10.50
C GLU A 69 15.10 -1.81 9.78
N GLU A 70 14.49 -0.73 10.27
CA GLU A 70 13.34 -0.10 9.63
C GLU A 70 13.70 0.46 8.23
N ARG A 71 14.91 1.02 8.07
CA ARG A 71 15.41 1.47 6.76
C ARG A 71 15.64 0.29 5.80
N ILE A 72 16.17 -0.82 6.30
CA ILE A 72 16.33 -2.04 5.51
C ILE A 72 14.96 -2.57 5.06
N ALA A 73 13.98 -2.62 5.95
CA ALA A 73 12.62 -3.07 5.64
C ALA A 73 11.94 -2.18 4.58
N LEU A 74 12.13 -0.85 4.66
CA LEU A 74 11.67 0.09 3.63
C LEU A 74 12.31 -0.21 2.26
N GLU A 75 13.63 -0.37 2.20
CA GLU A 75 14.31 -0.65 0.93
C GLU A 75 13.90 -2.02 0.37
N GLN A 76 13.66 -3.02 1.23
CA GLN A 76 13.12 -4.31 0.80
C GLN A 76 11.72 -4.17 0.19
N ALA A 77 10.83 -3.38 0.81
CA ALA A 77 9.50 -3.11 0.28
C ALA A 77 9.58 -2.44 -1.11
N LYS A 78 10.43 -1.42 -1.26
CA LYS A 78 10.68 -0.77 -2.56
C LYS A 78 11.20 -1.73 -3.61
N ASN A 79 12.23 -2.50 -3.28
CA ASN A 79 12.86 -3.43 -4.21
C ASN A 79 11.90 -4.53 -4.66
N SER A 80 11.03 -5.04 -3.77
CA SER A 80 10.02 -6.03 -4.15
C SER A 80 9.02 -5.50 -5.19
N GLU A 81 8.70 -4.21 -5.13
CA GLU A 81 7.76 -3.59 -6.04
C GLU A 81 8.42 -3.22 -7.38
N MET A 82 9.69 -2.80 -7.36
CA MET A 82 10.47 -2.51 -8.58
C MET A 82 10.58 -3.72 -9.52
N GLN A 83 10.62 -4.94 -8.99
CA GLN A 83 10.66 -6.17 -9.78
C GLN A 83 9.44 -6.35 -10.70
N TYR A 84 8.31 -5.73 -10.37
CA TYR A 84 7.08 -5.84 -11.17
C TYR A 84 6.94 -4.74 -12.24
N ILE A 85 7.84 -3.75 -12.28
CA ILE A 85 7.76 -2.65 -13.25
C ILE A 85 7.79 -3.19 -14.67
N ASN A 86 8.82 -3.97 -15.02
CA ASN A 86 9.04 -4.41 -16.40
C ASN A 86 7.80 -5.12 -16.98
N GLY A 87 7.30 -6.14 -16.29
CA GLY A 87 6.11 -6.87 -16.73
C GLY A 87 4.83 -6.03 -16.76
N PHE A 88 4.74 -4.97 -15.96
CA PHE A 88 3.61 -4.03 -16.05
C PHE A 88 3.73 -3.10 -17.26
N LEU A 89 4.92 -2.58 -17.56
CA LEU A 89 5.14 -1.71 -18.71
C LEU A 89 5.01 -2.47 -20.04
N GLU A 90 5.55 -3.69 -20.14
CA GLU A 90 5.34 -4.60 -21.27
C GLU A 90 3.85 -4.87 -21.51
N HIS A 91 3.09 -5.05 -20.44
CA HIS A 91 1.64 -5.23 -20.54
C HIS A 91 0.92 -3.98 -21.07
N ILE A 92 1.35 -2.78 -20.68
CA ILE A 92 0.82 -1.52 -21.21
C ILE A 92 1.16 -1.38 -22.70
N GLU A 93 2.40 -1.67 -23.08
CA GLU A 93 2.86 -1.58 -24.47
C GLU A 93 2.05 -2.52 -25.37
N ALA A 94 1.92 -3.79 -24.99
CA ALA A 94 1.11 -4.78 -25.70
C ALA A 94 -0.38 -4.39 -25.83
N ASN A 95 -0.88 -3.54 -24.93
CA ASN A 95 -2.26 -3.05 -24.91
C ASN A 95 -2.35 -1.53 -25.16
N SER A 96 -1.36 -0.96 -25.85
CA SER A 96 -1.31 0.46 -26.20
C SER A 96 -2.37 0.83 -27.24
N LYS A 97 -2.56 2.14 -27.46
CA LYS A 97 -3.44 2.66 -28.51
C LYS A 97 -3.00 2.18 -29.90
N ALA A 98 -1.70 2.13 -30.17
CA ALA A 98 -1.14 1.60 -31.41
C ALA A 98 -1.50 0.11 -31.60
N ASN A 99 -1.52 -0.65 -30.50
CA ASN A 99 -1.90 -2.06 -30.46
C ASN A 99 -3.42 -2.29 -30.26
N LYS A 100 -4.26 -1.27 -30.53
CA LYS A 100 -5.73 -1.32 -30.42
C LYS A 100 -6.26 -1.67 -29.02
N GLY A 101 -5.43 -1.55 -27.98
CA GLY A 101 -5.82 -1.82 -26.62
C GLY A 101 -6.62 -0.69 -25.98
N LYS A 102 -7.43 -1.04 -24.98
CA LYS A 102 -8.28 -0.10 -24.24
C LYS A 102 -7.55 0.44 -23.02
N LEU A 103 -7.67 1.74 -22.76
CA LEU A 103 -7.01 2.40 -21.62
C LEU A 103 -7.60 1.96 -20.27
N GLN A 104 -8.92 1.79 -20.17
CA GLN A 104 -9.59 1.58 -18.88
C GLN A 104 -9.09 0.33 -18.12
N PRO A 105 -8.91 -0.86 -18.74
CA PRO A 105 -8.31 -2.02 -18.06
C PRO A 105 -6.91 -1.76 -17.49
N LEU A 106 -6.09 -0.94 -18.15
CA LEU A 106 -4.75 -0.59 -17.69
C LEU A 106 -4.82 0.26 -16.41
N PHE A 107 -5.77 1.18 -16.31
CA PHE A 107 -6.01 1.93 -15.07
C PHE A 107 -6.46 1.03 -13.93
N THR A 108 -7.33 0.04 -14.17
CA THR A 108 -7.72 -0.91 -13.12
C THR A 108 -6.51 -1.64 -12.54
N ARG A 109 -5.56 -2.03 -13.40
CA ARG A 109 -4.30 -2.64 -12.96
C ARG A 109 -3.39 -1.64 -12.23
N ALA A 110 -3.37 -0.39 -12.68
CA ALA A 110 -2.62 0.69 -12.03
C ALA A 110 -3.05 0.93 -10.58
N GLU A 111 -4.34 0.74 -10.25
CA GLU A 111 -4.85 0.87 -8.87
C GLU A 111 -4.23 -0.15 -7.90
N MET A 112 -3.66 -1.26 -8.39
CA MET A 112 -2.92 -2.19 -7.53
C MET A 112 -1.68 -1.51 -6.92
N TRP A 113 -1.03 -0.61 -7.63
CA TRP A 113 0.09 0.15 -7.10
C TRP A 113 -0.37 1.12 -6.02
N ALA A 114 -1.50 1.80 -6.20
CA ALA A 114 -2.07 2.64 -5.14
C ALA A 114 -2.38 1.85 -3.86
N ASN A 115 -2.80 0.57 -3.98
CA ASN A 115 -2.95 -0.30 -2.81
C ASN A 115 -1.61 -0.61 -2.11
N ARG A 116 -0.50 -0.66 -2.86
CA ARG A 116 0.84 -0.87 -2.29
C ARG A 116 1.33 0.29 -1.44
N TYR A 117 0.94 1.51 -1.76
CA TYR A 117 1.18 2.65 -0.88
C TYR A 117 0.62 2.38 0.53
N ASN A 118 -0.63 1.93 0.60
CA ASN A 118 -1.29 1.63 1.86
C ASN A 118 -0.70 0.40 2.57
N ASP A 119 -0.29 -0.60 1.80
CA ASP A 119 0.43 -1.77 2.31
C ASP A 119 1.74 -1.36 3.02
N VAL A 120 2.57 -0.54 2.36
CA VAL A 120 3.83 -0.03 2.93
C VAL A 120 3.60 0.87 4.14
N ARG A 121 2.56 1.70 4.11
CA ARG A 121 2.15 2.50 5.28
C ARG A 121 1.77 1.61 6.47
N ASN A 122 1.07 0.50 6.23
CA ASN A 122 0.79 -0.48 7.28
C ASN A 122 2.05 -1.23 7.74
N GLN A 123 2.95 -1.58 6.82
CA GLN A 123 4.22 -2.24 7.13
C GLN A 123 5.10 -1.38 8.04
N ALA A 124 5.19 -0.07 7.80
CA ALA A 124 5.95 0.83 8.66
C ALA A 124 5.49 0.77 10.14
N LYS A 125 4.19 0.63 10.38
CA LYS A 125 3.62 0.45 11.74
C LYS A 125 3.92 -0.92 12.34
N LEU A 126 4.07 -1.94 11.50
CA LEU A 126 4.38 -3.30 11.93
C LEU A 126 5.84 -3.46 12.32
N GLU A 127 6.73 -2.77 11.60
CA GLU A 127 8.19 -2.80 11.83
C GLU A 127 8.64 -1.79 12.90
N ALA A 128 7.72 -0.95 13.40
CA ALA A 128 7.98 0.04 14.42
C ALA A 128 8.53 -0.61 15.71
N ASN A 129 9.73 -0.18 16.12
CA ASN A 129 10.40 -0.73 17.32
C ASN A 129 9.61 -0.55 18.63
N THR A 130 8.64 0.38 18.67
CA THR A 130 7.81 0.69 19.83
C THR A 130 6.75 -0.39 20.12
N ASP A 131 6.60 -1.36 19.21
CA ASP A 131 5.60 -2.43 19.24
C ASP A 131 4.18 -1.95 19.63
N PRO A 132 3.62 -0.98 18.87
CA PRO A 132 2.38 -0.31 19.23
C PRO A 132 1.19 -1.26 19.18
N LYS A 133 0.11 -0.90 19.89
CA LYS A 133 -1.19 -1.58 19.76
C LYS A 133 -1.89 -1.07 18.51
N LEU A 134 -2.23 -2.00 17.62
CA LEU A 134 -2.88 -1.71 16.35
C LEU A 134 -4.23 -2.43 16.26
N GLU A 135 -5.27 -1.68 15.93
CA GLU A 135 -6.61 -2.16 15.61
C GLU A 135 -6.75 -2.37 14.11
N TRP A 136 -7.25 -3.53 13.69
CA TRP A 136 -7.68 -3.71 12.31
C TRP A 136 -8.98 -2.95 12.08
N GLN A 137 -8.94 -1.91 11.26
CA GLN A 137 -10.10 -1.10 10.94
C GLN A 137 -10.46 -1.21 9.46
N LEU A 138 -11.76 -1.12 9.18
CA LEU A 138 -12.32 -1.11 7.84
C LEU A 138 -12.54 0.34 7.39
N ASN A 139 -12.43 0.61 6.09
CA ASN A 139 -12.65 1.93 5.47
C ASN A 139 -11.71 3.03 5.98
N VAL A 140 -10.44 2.68 6.24
CA VAL A 140 -9.44 3.63 6.75
C VAL A 140 -8.47 4.11 5.67
N VAL A 141 -8.24 3.31 4.63
CA VAL A 141 -7.33 3.70 3.54
C VAL A 141 -8.04 4.27 2.31
N ARG A 142 -9.36 4.10 2.25
CA ARG A 142 -10.26 4.70 1.27
C ARG A 142 -11.67 4.71 1.88
N GLY A 143 -12.55 5.53 1.33
CA GLY A 143 -13.93 5.70 1.80
C GLY A 143 -14.75 4.39 1.87
N ALA A 144 -16.02 4.52 2.24
CA ALA A 144 -16.90 3.38 2.49
C ALA A 144 -17.01 2.44 1.27
N VAL A 145 -16.65 1.17 1.47
CA VAL A 145 -16.77 0.10 0.47
C VAL A 145 -17.24 -1.20 1.10
N GLU A 146 -17.68 -2.13 0.26
CA GLU A 146 -17.89 -3.53 0.64
C GLU A 146 -16.56 -4.22 0.97
N HIS A 147 -16.55 -5.09 1.99
CA HIS A 147 -15.36 -5.80 2.46
C HIS A 147 -15.54 -7.30 2.27
N CYS A 148 -14.45 -7.99 1.91
CA CYS A 148 -14.49 -9.45 1.85
C CYS A 148 -14.66 -10.07 3.25
N SER A 149 -15.13 -11.32 3.28
CA SER A 149 -15.42 -12.03 4.53
C SER A 149 -14.18 -12.14 5.43
N SER A 150 -13.00 -12.29 4.82
CA SER A 150 -11.72 -12.34 5.53
C SER A 150 -11.44 -11.06 6.31
N CYS A 151 -11.58 -9.89 5.68
CA CYS A 151 -11.35 -8.59 6.31
C CYS A 151 -12.35 -8.35 7.45
N ALA A 152 -13.63 -8.70 7.24
CA ALA A 152 -14.66 -8.58 8.26
C ALA A 152 -14.39 -9.46 9.50
N LYS A 153 -13.81 -10.66 9.31
CA LYS A 153 -13.51 -11.61 10.38
C LYS A 153 -12.55 -11.07 11.45
N VAL A 154 -11.62 -10.20 11.05
CA VAL A 154 -10.59 -9.61 11.93
C VAL A 154 -10.84 -8.14 12.24
N ALA A 155 -11.94 -7.55 11.75
CA ALA A 155 -12.30 -6.18 12.06
C ALA A 155 -12.45 -5.96 13.57
N GLY A 156 -11.91 -4.84 14.06
CA GLY A 156 -11.91 -4.46 15.48
C GLY A 156 -10.99 -5.28 16.38
N LYS A 157 -10.24 -6.25 15.83
CA LYS A 157 -9.22 -6.97 16.60
C LYS A 157 -8.05 -6.04 16.87
N ILE A 158 -7.57 -6.07 18.11
CA ILE A 158 -6.47 -5.24 18.59
C ILE A 158 -5.35 -6.17 19.04
N LYS A 159 -4.20 -6.07 18.39
CA LYS A 159 -2.98 -6.81 18.71
C LYS A 159 -1.78 -5.88 18.69
N ARG A 160 -0.66 -6.32 19.25
CA ARG A 160 0.62 -5.63 19.12
C ARG A 160 1.13 -5.74 17.68
N ALA A 161 1.90 -4.76 17.22
CA ALA A 161 2.52 -4.74 15.89
C ALA A 161 3.27 -6.04 15.61
N SER A 162 4.09 -6.51 16.55
CA SER A 162 4.80 -7.78 16.52
C SER A 162 3.86 -8.98 16.28
N THR A 163 2.69 -9.01 16.89
CA THR A 163 1.71 -10.08 16.69
C THR A 163 1.15 -10.08 15.27
N TRP A 164 0.84 -8.90 14.73
CA TRP A 164 0.37 -8.76 13.36
C TRP A 164 1.47 -9.12 12.35
N ALA A 165 2.71 -8.67 12.59
CA ALA A 165 3.87 -8.92 11.74
C ALA A 165 4.16 -10.42 11.55
N HIS A 166 4.05 -11.20 12.62
CA HIS A 166 4.21 -12.67 12.61
C HIS A 166 2.97 -13.42 12.14
N SER A 167 1.85 -12.75 11.92
CA SER A 167 0.62 -13.37 11.44
C SER A 167 0.50 -13.27 9.90
N PRO A 168 -0.25 -14.19 9.26
CA PRO A 168 -0.62 -14.04 7.86
C PRO A 168 -1.66 -12.91 7.65
N TRP A 169 -2.28 -12.40 8.72
CA TRP A 169 -3.25 -11.33 8.68
C TRP A 169 -2.57 -9.97 8.54
N LYS A 170 -2.41 -9.50 7.29
CA LYS A 170 -1.97 -8.14 6.99
C LYS A 170 -2.99 -7.45 6.07
N PRO A 171 -3.35 -6.19 6.30
CA PRO A 171 -4.15 -5.44 5.34
C PRO A 171 -3.49 -5.49 3.94
N GLN A 172 -4.29 -5.49 2.89
CA GLN A 172 -3.80 -5.60 1.50
C GLN A 172 -2.99 -6.88 1.16
N ALA A 173 -2.91 -7.88 2.06
CA ALA A 173 -2.21 -9.12 1.78
C ALA A 173 -2.87 -9.93 0.66
N ARG A 174 -2.02 -10.55 -0.19
CA ARG A 174 -2.45 -11.47 -1.26
C ARG A 174 -3.15 -12.73 -0.74
N GLY A 175 -2.98 -13.06 0.54
CA GLY A 175 -3.64 -14.20 1.18
C GLY A 175 -5.13 -13.98 1.45
N LEU A 176 -5.59 -12.73 1.58
CA LEU A 176 -6.99 -12.42 1.83
C LEU A 176 -7.88 -12.85 0.65
N GLU A 177 -9.18 -13.04 0.89
CA GLU A 177 -10.14 -13.33 -0.19
C GLU A 177 -10.15 -12.24 -1.27
N CYS A 178 -10.06 -10.96 -0.87
CA CYS A 178 -9.94 -9.84 -1.81
C CYS A 178 -8.58 -9.77 -2.52
N LYS A 179 -7.60 -10.60 -2.13
CA LYS A 179 -6.21 -10.57 -2.63
C LYS A 179 -5.52 -9.20 -2.49
N GLY A 180 -6.02 -8.36 -1.59
CA GLY A 180 -5.61 -6.96 -1.43
C GLY A 180 -6.09 -6.04 -2.55
N PHE A 181 -6.83 -6.56 -3.53
CA PHE A 181 -7.41 -5.76 -4.60
C PHE A 181 -8.52 -4.89 -4.02
N LEU A 182 -8.35 -3.57 -4.18
CA LEU A 182 -9.34 -2.61 -3.72
C LEU A 182 -9.64 -2.77 -2.21
N CYS A 183 -8.68 -3.16 -1.36
CA CYS A 183 -8.94 -3.28 0.08
C CYS A 183 -8.94 -1.89 0.74
N ALA A 184 -9.99 -1.60 1.50
CA ALA A 184 -10.09 -0.40 2.33
C ALA A 184 -9.69 -0.62 3.80
N CYS A 185 -9.12 -1.78 4.11
CA CYS A 185 -8.65 -2.17 5.43
C CYS A 185 -7.33 -1.48 5.81
N GLY A 186 -7.05 -1.31 7.10
CA GLY A 186 -5.77 -0.82 7.59
C GLY A 186 -5.58 -1.04 9.08
N LEU A 187 -4.35 -0.85 9.55
CA LEU A 187 -3.98 -0.95 10.97
C LEU A 187 -3.93 0.44 11.59
N VAL A 188 -4.71 0.70 12.63
CA VAL A 188 -4.78 2.02 13.26
C VAL A 188 -4.26 1.93 14.70
N PRO A 189 -3.32 2.81 15.12
CA PRO A 189 -2.89 2.87 16.50
C PRO A 189 -4.05 3.10 17.47
N THR A 190 -4.02 2.44 18.64
CA THR A 190 -5.12 2.54 19.60
C THR A 190 -4.68 2.34 21.05
N ASP A 191 -5.35 3.02 21.96
CA ASP A 191 -5.19 2.82 23.40
C ASP A 191 -6.13 1.76 23.98
N LYS A 192 -7.04 1.20 23.16
CA LYS A 192 -7.97 0.15 23.59
C LYS A 192 -7.21 -1.10 24.13
N PRO A 193 -7.85 -1.91 24.99
CA PRO A 193 -7.26 -3.15 25.48
C PRO A 193 -7.01 -4.16 24.34
N LEU A 194 -5.97 -4.98 24.48
CA LEU A 194 -5.70 -6.08 23.55
C LEU A 194 -6.89 -7.04 23.49
N THR A 195 -7.27 -7.46 22.29
CA THR A 195 -8.28 -8.50 22.14
C THR A 195 -7.73 -9.82 22.68
N ARG A 196 -8.48 -10.48 23.58
CA ARG A 196 -8.09 -11.78 24.15
C ARG A 196 -8.12 -12.90 23.09
N GLY A 197 -7.37 -13.98 23.35
CA GLY A 197 -7.34 -15.17 22.50
C GLY A 197 -6.49 -15.03 21.24
N ARG A 198 -6.43 -16.09 20.43
CA ARG A 198 -5.69 -16.11 19.15
C ARG A 198 -6.47 -15.37 18.06
N LEU A 199 -5.76 -14.91 17.02
CA LEU A 199 -6.43 -14.50 15.80
C LEU A 199 -7.18 -15.70 15.19
N PRO A 200 -8.30 -15.48 14.49
CA PRO A 200 -9.00 -16.55 13.80
C PRO A 200 -8.10 -17.23 12.77
N SER A 201 -8.44 -18.47 12.41
CA SER A 201 -7.79 -19.17 11.30
C SER A 201 -7.81 -18.31 10.04
N PHE A 202 -6.65 -18.24 9.38
CA PHE A 202 -6.51 -17.58 8.09
C PHE A 202 -7.29 -18.40 7.04
N PRO A 203 -8.05 -17.76 6.13
CA PRO A 203 -8.80 -18.43 5.07
C PRO A 203 -7.92 -19.20 4.09
#